data_AF-A0A3C1NM42-F1
#
_entry.id   AF-A0A3C1NM42-F1
#
_cell.length_a   1.000
_cell.length_b   1.000
_cell.length_c   1.000
_cell.angle_alpha   90.00
_cell.angle_beta   90.00
_cell.angle_gamma   90.00
#
_symmetry.space_group_name_H-M   'P 1'
#
loop_
_entity.id
_entity.type
_entity.pdbx_description
1 polymer ?
#
loop_
_entity_poly.entity_id
_entity_poly.type
_entity_poly.pdbx_seq_one_letter_code
_entity_poly.pdbx_strand_id
1 'polypeptide(L)'
;ESAEKFGLSQLHQLRGRVGRGADQSYCILLTGNKLGHDARERLKIMVSTNDGFKIAEKDLELRGPGDVEGTRQSGMIQFKLANIVQDKAMLEAARNVVADLLEKDAQLILAEHLPIRQYLLERKDKTRWARIA
;
A
#
# COMPACT_ATOMS: atom_id res chain seq x y z
N GLU A 1 11.51 1.58 25.44
CA GLU A 1 11.60 0.25 24.79
C GLU A 1 12.20 0.40 23.40
N SER A 2 12.97 -0.58 22.93
CA SER A 2 13.74 -0.56 21.66
C SER A 2 12.86 -0.46 20.40
N ALA A 3 12.64 0.75 19.88
CA ALA A 3 11.85 1.00 18.68
C ALA A 3 12.43 0.33 17.42
N GLU A 4 13.74 0.08 17.39
CA GLU A 4 14.47 -0.55 16.28
C GLU A 4 14.01 -1.97 15.94
N LYS A 5 13.38 -2.66 16.90
CA LYS A 5 12.91 -4.04 16.77
C LYS A 5 11.57 -4.16 16.05
N PHE A 6 10.83 -3.06 15.91
CA PHE A 6 9.48 -3.07 15.33
C PHE A 6 9.51 -2.75 13.84
N GLY A 7 8.71 -3.45 13.05
CA GLY A 7 8.48 -3.11 11.64
C GLY A 7 7.86 -1.73 11.47
N LEU A 8 8.00 -1.12 10.29
CA LEU A 8 7.52 0.24 10.04
C LEU A 8 6.00 0.36 10.22
N SER A 9 5.24 -0.63 9.75
CA SER A 9 3.79 -0.71 9.96
C SER A 9 3.38 -0.89 11.43
N GLN A 10 4.16 -1.63 12.22
CA GLN A 10 3.93 -1.78 13.66
C GLN A 10 4.15 -0.46 14.41
N LEU A 11 5.22 0.25 14.09
CA LEU A 11 5.49 1.60 14.63
C LEU A 11 4.34 2.56 14.30
N HIS A 12 3.81 2.49 13.08
CA HIS A 12 2.65 3.29 12.66
C HIS A 12 1.40 3.00 13.50
N GLN A 13 1.10 1.72 13.72
CA GLN A 13 -0.04 1.30 14.53
C GLN A 13 0.12 1.75 16.00
N LEU A 14 1.33 1.65 16.56
CA LEU A 14 1.62 2.11 17.92
C LEU A 14 1.44 3.63 18.05
N ARG A 15 1.91 4.42 17.08
CA ARG A 15 1.68 5.86 17.03
C ARG A 15 0.18 6.19 17.03
N GLY A 16 -0.62 5.48 16.24
CA GLY A 16 -2.07 5.70 16.15
C GLY A 16 -2.86 5.34 17.43
N ARG A 17 -2.22 4.69 18.41
CA ARG A 17 -2.81 4.46 19.74
C ARG A 17 -2.61 5.65 20.69
N VAL A 18 -1.79 6.64 20.31
CA VAL A 18 -1.49 7.83 21.11
C VAL A 18 -2.32 9.02 20.58
N GLY A 19 -2.90 9.82 21.48
CA GLY A 19 -3.59 11.07 21.12
C GLY A 19 -5.01 10.89 20.55
N ARG A 20 -5.93 10.38 21.38
CA ARG A 20 -7.37 10.32 21.06
C ARG A 20 -8.19 11.49 21.64
N GLY A 21 -7.54 12.41 22.34
CA GLY A 21 -8.16 13.60 22.94
C GLY A 21 -7.94 14.86 22.11
N ALA A 22 -8.49 15.98 22.58
CA ALA A 22 -8.27 17.30 21.97
C ALA A 22 -6.85 17.84 22.20
N ASP A 23 -6.13 17.28 23.18
CA ASP A 23 -4.81 17.74 23.58
C ASP A 23 -3.69 17.11 22.74
N GLN A 24 -2.68 17.92 22.45
CA GLN A 24 -1.50 17.48 21.72
C GLN A 24 -0.78 16.36 22.46
N SER A 25 -0.57 15.24 21.76
CA SER A 25 0.13 14.07 22.28
C SER A 25 1.42 13.84 21.51
N TYR A 26 2.41 13.27 22.20
CA TYR A 26 3.73 13.00 21.64
C TYR A 26 4.02 11.50 21.64
N CYS A 27 4.55 10.99 20.53
CA CYS A 27 5.06 9.63 20.42
C CYS A 27 6.60 9.69 20.39
N ILE A 28 7.25 9.22 21.46
CA ILE A 28 8.71 9.25 21.60
C ILE A 28 9.26 7.86 21.26
N LEU A 29 10.12 7.79 20.24
CA LEU A 29 10.78 6.56 19.82
C LEU A 29 12.15 6.47 20.49
N LEU A 30 12.32 5.51 21.40
CA LEU A 30 13.59 5.26 22.08
C LEU A 30 14.37 4.15 21.36
N THR A 31 15.66 4.36 21.14
CA THR A 31 16.51 3.40 20.42
C THR A 31 17.84 3.17 21.12
N GLY A 32 18.43 1.99 20.97
CA GLY A 32 19.80 1.74 21.42
C GLY A 32 20.87 2.49 20.61
N ASN A 33 22.09 2.56 21.14
CA ASN A 33 23.22 3.28 20.52
C ASN A 33 23.73 2.66 19.20
N LYS A 34 23.46 1.37 18.96
CA LYS A 34 23.88 0.65 17.75
C LYS A 34 22.67 0.29 16.90
N LEU A 35 22.37 1.15 15.93
CA LEU A 35 21.32 0.93 14.92
C LEU A 35 21.92 0.41 13.62
N GLY A 36 21.40 -0.71 13.13
CA GLY A 36 21.63 -1.15 11.76
C GLY A 36 21.08 -0.14 10.75
N HIS A 37 21.58 -0.19 9.51
CA HIS A 37 21.19 0.74 8.43
C HIS A 37 19.66 0.77 8.24
N ASP A 38 19.05 -0.40 8.06
CA ASP A 38 17.61 -0.54 7.80
C ASP A 38 16.75 -0.06 8.97
N ALA A 39 17.21 -0.29 10.21
CA ALA A 39 16.51 0.19 11.40
C ALA A 39 16.51 1.72 11.46
N ARG A 40 17.64 2.35 11.14
CA ARG A 40 17.76 3.81 11.08
C ARG A 40 16.85 4.40 9.99
N GLU A 41 16.80 3.76 8.83
CA GLU A 41 15.98 4.23 7.71
C GLU A 41 14.48 4.13 8.02
N ARG A 42 14.02 2.98 8.56
CA ARG A 42 12.63 2.82 9.05
C ARG A 42 12.24 3.91 10.05
N LEU A 43 13.08 4.15 11.06
CA LEU A 43 12.81 5.17 12.07
C LEU A 43 12.77 6.58 11.47
N LYS A 44 13.65 6.87 10.51
CA LYS A 44 13.67 8.15 9.80
C LYS A 44 12.38 8.38 9.01
N ILE A 45 11.86 7.36 8.35
CA ILE A 45 10.56 7.42 7.64
C ILE A 45 9.42 7.63 8.64
N MET A 46 9.44 6.93 9.77
CA MET A 46 8.41 7.03 10.80
C MET A 46 8.27 8.45 11.36
N VAL A 47 9.37 9.20 11.46
CA VAL A 47 9.36 10.59 11.95
C VAL A 47 9.18 11.64 10.84
N SER A 48 9.34 11.29 9.56
CA SER A 48 9.26 12.26 8.46
C SER A 48 7.84 12.56 8.02
N THR A 49 6.87 11.67 8.29
CA THR A 49 5.49 11.83 7.84
C THR A 49 4.48 11.18 8.79
N ASN A 50 3.28 11.78 8.84
CA ASN A 50 2.12 11.22 9.53
C ASN A 50 1.16 10.48 8.58
N ASP A 51 1.37 10.56 7.27
CA ASP A 51 0.53 9.94 6.25
C ASP A 51 0.78 8.42 6.17
N GLY A 52 -0.25 7.65 6.52
CA GLY A 52 -0.21 6.19 6.52
C GLY A 52 0.02 5.56 5.15
N PHE A 53 -0.41 6.22 4.06
CA PHE A 53 -0.18 5.72 2.71
C PHE A 53 1.30 5.82 2.31
N LYS A 54 1.93 6.97 2.59
CA LYS A 54 3.37 7.16 2.36
C LYS A 54 4.20 6.19 3.20
N ILE A 55 3.78 5.92 4.43
CA ILE A 55 4.44 4.94 5.29
C ILE A 55 4.32 3.53 4.72
N ALA A 56 3.14 3.14 4.22
CA ALA A 56 2.94 1.84 3.59
C ALA A 56 3.75 1.68 2.31
N GLU A 57 3.83 2.72 1.47
CA GLU A 57 4.68 2.73 0.27
C GLU A 57 6.15 2.53 0.62
N LYS A 58 6.66 3.26 1.62
CA LYS A 58 8.04 3.11 2.07
C LYS A 58 8.32 1.77 2.78
N ASP A 59 7.35 1.21 3.49
CA ASP A 59 7.46 -0.15 4.05
C ASP A 59 7.60 -1.19 2.92
N LEU A 60 6.83 -1.04 1.84
CA LEU A 60 6.92 -1.91 0.67
C LEU A 60 8.25 -1.77 -0.08
N GLU A 61 8.74 -0.53 -0.25
CA GLU A 61 10.05 -0.28 -0.85
C GLU A 61 11.19 -0.92 -0.02
N LEU A 62 11.17 -0.75 1.30
CA LEU A 62 12.20 -1.29 2.20
C LEU A 62 12.19 -2.82 2.30
N ARG A 63 11.01 -3.44 2.24
CA ARG A 63 10.85 -4.90 2.22
C ARG A 63 11.16 -5.51 0.85
N GLY A 64 11.03 -4.71 -0.20
CA GLY A 64 11.05 -5.18 -1.57
C GLY A 64 9.82 -6.05 -1.91
N PRO A 65 9.62 -6.37 -3.21
CA PRO A 65 8.45 -7.11 -3.68
C PRO A 65 8.37 -8.57 -3.19
N GLY A 66 9.41 -9.09 -2.52
CA GLY A 66 9.53 -10.49 -2.12
C GLY A 66 9.18 -10.80 -0.66
N ASP A 67 8.97 -9.80 0.20
CA ASP A 67 8.86 -10.01 1.66
C ASP A 67 7.49 -9.56 2.23
N VAL A 68 6.49 -9.40 1.37
CA VAL A 68 5.11 -9.03 1.75
C VAL A 68 4.43 -10.15 2.56
N GLU A 69 4.88 -11.41 2.42
CA GLU A 69 4.28 -12.59 3.07
C GLU A 69 5.09 -13.14 4.26
N GLY A 70 6.09 -12.43 4.77
CA GLY A 70 6.66 -12.68 6.09
C GLY A 70 6.95 -14.16 6.39
N THR A 71 7.61 -14.87 5.47
CA THR A 71 8.41 -16.09 5.67
C THR A 71 8.66 -16.67 4.29
N ARG A 72 9.89 -17.17 4.05
CA ARG A 72 10.20 -18.05 2.92
C ARG A 72 9.42 -19.37 3.03
N GLN A 73 8.11 -19.36 2.81
CA GLN A 73 7.33 -20.58 2.68
C GLN A 73 6.94 -20.81 1.22
N SER A 74 7.49 -21.91 0.73
CA SER A 74 7.19 -22.65 -0.49
C SER A 74 5.69 -22.73 -0.79
N GLY A 75 5.15 -21.73 -1.50
CA GLY A 75 3.72 -21.70 -1.81
C GLY A 75 3.38 -20.57 -2.77
N MET A 76 4.14 -20.46 -3.87
CA MET A 76 3.98 -19.44 -4.89
C MET A 76 2.50 -19.26 -5.32
N ILE A 77 1.88 -18.17 -4.90
CA ILE A 77 1.20 -17.32 -5.88
C ILE A 77 2.22 -16.26 -6.26
N GLN A 78 3.08 -16.60 -7.22
CA GLN A 78 3.78 -15.57 -7.99
C GLN A 78 2.67 -14.69 -8.57
N PHE A 79 2.58 -13.42 -8.15
CA PHE A 79 2.07 -12.40 -9.05
C PHE A 79 3.00 -12.43 -10.26
N LYS A 80 2.60 -13.22 -11.27
CA LYS A 80 3.42 -13.49 -12.46
C LYS A 80 3.58 -12.27 -13.35
N LEU A 81 2.98 -11.14 -12.99
CA LEU A 81 3.03 -9.90 -13.74
C LEU A 81 2.65 -8.75 -12.81
N ALA A 82 3.66 -8.01 -12.36
CA ALA A 82 3.65 -6.59 -11.96
C ALA A 82 4.43 -6.37 -10.65
N ASN A 83 5.60 -5.78 -10.78
CA ASN A 83 6.30 -5.23 -9.63
C ASN A 83 5.62 -3.89 -9.33
N ILE A 84 4.71 -3.87 -8.36
CA ILE A 84 3.89 -2.69 -8.01
C ILE A 84 4.74 -1.42 -7.82
N VAL A 85 6.00 -1.57 -7.41
CA VAL A 85 6.95 -0.46 -7.26
C VAL A 85 7.47 0.04 -8.62
N GLN A 86 7.78 -0.85 -9.57
CA GLN A 86 8.23 -0.49 -10.92
C GLN A 86 7.08 -0.06 -11.83
N ASP A 87 5.91 -0.68 -11.67
CA ASP A 87 4.72 -0.44 -12.50
C ASP A 87 3.84 0.68 -11.94
N LYS A 88 4.29 1.38 -10.88
CA LYS A 88 3.58 2.48 -10.26
C LYS A 88 3.11 3.52 -11.28
N ALA A 89 3.98 3.91 -12.21
CA ALA A 89 3.64 4.88 -13.25
C ALA A 89 2.55 4.36 -14.20
N MET A 90 2.58 3.07 -14.54
CA MET A 90 1.56 2.44 -15.38
C MET A 90 0.22 2.35 -14.63
N LEU A 91 0.25 2.02 -13.34
CA LEU A 91 -0.95 1.96 -12.48
C LEU A 91 -1.55 3.35 -12.25
N GLU A 92 -0.74 4.39 -12.10
CA GLU A 92 -1.19 5.78 -12.00
C GLU A 92 -1.81 6.24 -13.32
N ALA A 93 -1.17 5.96 -14.46
CA ALA A 93 -1.73 6.27 -15.77
C ALA A 93 -3.08 5.56 -15.99
N ALA A 94 -3.17 4.27 -15.66
CA ALA A 94 -4.40 3.50 -15.75
C ALA A 94 -5.50 4.09 -14.84
N ARG A 95 -5.15 4.52 -13.62
CA ARG A 95 -6.09 5.15 -12.68
C ARG A 95 -6.66 6.45 -13.26
N ASN A 96 -5.81 7.29 -13.85
CA ASN A 96 -6.25 8.55 -14.44
C ASN A 96 -7.18 8.31 -15.64
N VAL A 97 -6.85 7.36 -16.51
CA VAL A 97 -7.73 6.97 -17.64
C VAL A 97 -9.09 6.48 -17.15
N VAL A 98 -9.11 5.67 -16.08
CA VAL A 98 -10.36 5.21 -15.48
C VAL A 98 -11.15 6.35 -14.85
N ALA A 99 -10.50 7.31 -14.18
CA ALA A 99 -11.16 8.47 -13.61
C ALA A 99 -11.84 9.32 -14.70
N ASP A 100 -11.12 9.63 -15.77
CA ASP A 100 -11.64 10.38 -16.92
C ASP A 100 -12.80 9.64 -17.61
N LEU A 101 -12.69 8.31 -17.73
CA LEU A 101 -13.74 7.49 -18.31
C LEU A 101 -14.98 7.47 -17.43
N LEU A 102 -14.83 7.39 -16.10
CA LEU A 102 -15.97 7.41 -15.17
C LEU A 102 -16.65 8.77 -15.13
N GLU A 103 -15.89 9.86 -15.30
CA GLU A 103 -16.47 11.20 -15.39
C GLU A 103 -17.29 11.40 -16.67
N LYS A 104 -16.80 10.87 -17.80
CA LYS A 104 -17.46 11.03 -19.11
C LYS A 104 -18.58 10.03 -19.35
N ASP A 105 -18.41 8.80 -18.87
CA ASP A 105 -19.30 7.68 -19.17
C ASP A 105 -19.22 6.58 -18.10
N ALA A 106 -19.65 6.91 -16.88
CA ALA A 106 -19.70 5.99 -15.75
C ALA A 106 -20.45 4.68 -16.03
N GLN A 107 -21.42 4.70 -16.95
CA GLN A 107 -22.24 3.54 -17.28
C GLN A 107 -21.75 2.77 -18.53
N LEU A 108 -20.64 3.21 -19.13
CA LEU A 108 -20.05 2.62 -20.34
C LEU A 108 -21.12 2.44 -21.44
N ILE A 109 -21.88 3.51 -21.72
CA ILE A 109 -22.98 3.53 -22.69
C ILE A 109 -22.49 3.99 -24.06
N LEU A 110 -21.42 4.81 -24.11
CA LEU A 110 -20.88 5.29 -25.37
C LEU A 110 -20.38 4.12 -26.23
N ALA A 111 -20.54 4.25 -27.55
CA ALA A 111 -20.20 3.20 -28.50
C ALA A 111 -18.73 2.77 -28.40
N GLU A 112 -17.83 3.70 -28.07
CA GLU A 112 -16.40 3.46 -27.84
C GLU A 112 -16.10 2.62 -26.58
N HIS A 113 -16.99 2.62 -25.60
CA HIS A 113 -16.83 1.92 -24.33
C HIS A 113 -17.60 0.59 -24.24
N LEU A 114 -18.43 0.29 -25.24
CA LEU A 114 -19.17 -0.98 -25.31
C LEU A 114 -18.28 -2.23 -25.24
N PRO A 115 -17.11 -2.29 -25.91
CA PRO A 115 -16.22 -3.46 -25.79
C PRO A 115 -15.70 -3.66 -24.37
N ILE A 116 -15.37 -2.57 -23.67
CA ILE A 116 -14.92 -2.61 -22.27
C ILE A 116 -16.05 -3.14 -21.38
N ARG A 117 -17.28 -2.66 -21.60
CA ARG A 117 -18.46 -3.12 -20.86
C ARG A 117 -18.73 -4.60 -21.06
N GLN A 118 -18.67 -5.09 -22.30
CA GLN A 118 -18.85 -6.52 -22.61
C GLN A 118 -17.80 -7.37 -21.91
N TYR A 119 -16.53 -6.98 -22.01
CA TYR A 119 -15.42 -7.67 -21.35
C TYR A 119 -15.56 -7.70 -19.81
N LEU A 120 -16.03 -6.62 -19.19
CA LEU A 120 -16.29 -6.58 -17.75
C LEU A 120 -17.48 -7.45 -17.34
N LEU A 121 -18.54 -7.50 -18.15
CA LEU A 121 -19.70 -8.37 -17.91
C LEU A 121 -19.32 -9.85 -18.00
N GLU A 122 -18.50 -10.24 -18.98
CA GLU A 122 -17.99 -11.62 -19.11
C GLU A 122 -17.09 -12.05 -17.95
N ARG A 123 -16.44 -11.10 -17.27
CA ARG A 123 -15.52 -11.37 -16.16
C ARG A 123 -16.13 -11.24 -14.78
N LYS A 124 -17.31 -10.63 -14.62
CA LYS A 124 -17.97 -10.41 -13.33
C LYS A 124 -18.08 -11.69 -12.48
N ASP A 125 -18.26 -12.84 -13.11
CA ASP A 125 -18.36 -14.14 -12.41
C ASP A 125 -17.02 -14.75 -11.98
N LYS A 126 -15.89 -14.26 -12.52
CA LYS A 126 -14.54 -14.83 -12.28
C LYS A 126 -13.69 -14.00 -11.31
N THR A 127 -14.01 -12.73 -11.11
CA THR A 127 -13.29 -11.87 -10.16
C THR A 127 -13.82 -12.04 -8.74
N ARG A 128 -13.12 -12.86 -7.95
CA ARG A 128 -13.34 -13.10 -6.50
C ARG A 128 -13.28 -11.85 -5.59
N TRP A 129 -12.97 -10.68 -6.17
CA TRP A 129 -12.75 -9.41 -5.48
C TRP A 129 -14.06 -8.69 -5.10
N ALA A 130 -15.19 -9.02 -5.75
CA ALA A 130 -16.49 -8.43 -5.46
C ALA A 130 -17.14 -8.92 -4.14
N ARG A 131 -16.45 -9.78 -3.37
CA ARG A 131 -16.95 -10.38 -2.11
C ARG A 131 -16.37 -9.76 -0.83
N ILE A 132 -15.57 -8.71 -0.95
CA ILE A 132 -15.06 -7.95 0.20
C ILE A 132 -15.76 -6.59 0.19
N ALA A 133 -16.97 -6.57 0.73
CA ALA A 133 -17.69 -5.38 1.17
C ALA A 133 -18.22 -5.67 2.57
#